data_AF-A0A371PV82-F1
#
_entry.id   AF-A0A371PV82-F1
#
_cell.length_a   1.000
_cell.length_b   1.000
_cell.length_c   1.000
_cell.angle_alpha   90.00
_cell.angle_beta   90.00
_cell.angle_gamma   90.00
#
_symmetry.space_group_name_H-M   'P 1'
#
loop_
_entity.id
_entity.type
_entity.pdbx_description
1 polymer ?
#
loop_
_entity_poly.entity_id
_entity_poly.type
_entity_poly.pdbx_seq_one_letter_code
_entity_poly.pdbx_strand_id
1 'polypeptide(L)'
;ASLRSRLPALAGAAAAQHAAALRLAGRVEEAYERAAERVRREVAAGEVLSGDARAHWRDHGLGGRPDELLDALTHGLTSLLACAVEEADERAADAWRRDPAAAEVSLTSAAGAAGVGGRLGVLVRRWRRCLEELAEEETREARAGQAGERAGSVEPEESAALLATALLGGRRARTAGENLADLLGAQTALRLCDRGGRLLATYLERALDGERERRLAPLDQLTVPPDQQSELIAALSVMQREKEREEKEEEKGRGMGRG
;
A
#
# COMPACT_ATOMS: atom_id res chain seq x y z
N ALA A 1 4.91 -30.20 -39.94
CA ALA A 1 3.88 -29.19 -40.28
C ALA A 1 3.23 -28.55 -39.06
N SER A 2 2.75 -29.29 -38.05
CA SER A 2 1.97 -28.76 -36.89
C SER A 2 2.67 -27.75 -35.97
N LEU A 3 3.99 -27.85 -35.76
CA LEU A 3 4.73 -26.95 -34.86
C LEU A 3 5.02 -25.56 -35.47
N ARG A 4 5.25 -25.50 -36.79
CA ARG A 4 5.59 -24.24 -37.49
C ARG A 4 4.43 -23.25 -37.53
N SER A 5 3.19 -23.72 -37.64
CA SER A 5 2.02 -22.83 -37.61
C SER A 5 1.64 -22.35 -36.21
N ARG A 6 2.06 -23.07 -35.15
CA ARG A 6 1.71 -22.76 -33.75
C ARG A 6 2.67 -21.78 -33.08
N LEU A 7 3.92 -21.72 -33.52
CA LEU A 7 4.95 -20.82 -32.98
C LEU A 7 4.59 -19.32 -33.08
N PRO A 8 4.13 -18.80 -34.24
CA PRO A 8 3.67 -17.41 -34.36
C PRO A 8 2.50 -17.07 -33.44
N ALA A 9 1.53 -17.99 -33.33
CA ALA A 9 0.37 -17.81 -32.47
C ALA A 9 0.76 -17.78 -30.99
N LEU A 10 1.68 -18.65 -30.57
CA LEU A 10 2.22 -18.68 -29.20
C LEU A 10 2.96 -17.40 -28.84
N ALA A 11 3.82 -16.90 -29.72
CA ALA A 11 4.56 -15.66 -29.46
C ALA A 11 3.65 -14.43 -29.48
N GLY A 12 2.63 -14.40 -30.34
CA GLY A 12 1.58 -13.37 -30.30
C GLY A 12 0.78 -13.39 -28.99
N ALA A 13 0.41 -14.58 -28.50
CA ALA A 13 -0.27 -14.75 -27.21
C ALA A 13 0.62 -14.32 -26.02
N ALA A 14 1.90 -14.70 -26.03
CA ALA A 14 2.85 -14.31 -24.99
C ALA A 14 3.06 -12.78 -24.94
N ALA A 15 3.18 -12.13 -26.09
CA ALA A 15 3.27 -10.67 -26.17
C ALA A 15 2.00 -9.98 -25.66
N ALA A 16 0.82 -10.50 -26.02
CA ALA A 16 -0.46 -9.99 -25.54
C ALA A 16 -0.62 -10.14 -24.02
N GLN A 17 -0.21 -11.29 -23.47
CA GLN A 17 -0.21 -11.56 -22.04
C GLN A 17 0.73 -10.61 -21.28
N HIS A 18 1.95 -10.41 -21.76
CA HIS A 18 2.89 -9.48 -21.13
C HIS A 18 2.36 -8.03 -21.17
N ALA A 19 1.84 -7.59 -22.32
CA ALA A 19 1.24 -6.27 -22.45
C ALA A 19 0.03 -6.10 -21.51
N ALA A 20 -0.76 -7.16 -21.30
CA ALA A 20 -1.84 -7.16 -20.32
C ALA A 20 -1.28 -7.06 -18.89
N ALA A 21 -0.29 -7.87 -18.52
CA ALA A 21 0.33 -7.83 -17.19
C ALA A 21 0.85 -6.43 -16.84
N LEU A 22 1.56 -5.75 -17.75
CA LEU A 22 2.03 -4.38 -17.55
C LEU A 22 0.90 -3.37 -17.36
N ARG A 23 -0.16 -3.46 -18.17
CA ARG A 23 -1.33 -2.57 -17.99
C ARG A 23 -2.01 -2.79 -16.66
N LEU A 24 -2.20 -4.05 -16.26
CA LEU A 24 -2.85 -4.42 -14.99
C LEU A 24 -2.00 -3.97 -13.80
N ALA A 25 -0.67 -4.10 -13.88
CA ALA A 25 0.26 -3.61 -12.86
C ALA A 25 0.13 -2.10 -12.67
N GLY A 26 0.16 -1.33 -13.76
CA GLY A 26 -0.03 0.13 -13.69
C GLY A 26 -1.39 0.54 -13.10
N ARG A 27 -2.45 -0.26 -13.31
CA ARG A 27 -3.76 -0.01 -12.68
C ARG A 27 -3.77 -0.28 -11.18
N VAL A 28 -3.03 -1.30 -10.73
CA VAL A 28 -2.85 -1.58 -9.30
C VAL A 28 -2.07 -0.43 -8.64
N GLU A 29 -0.97 0.01 -9.26
CA GLU A 29 -0.17 1.14 -8.77
C GLU A 29 -1.01 2.41 -8.63
N GLU A 30 -1.74 2.80 -9.69
CA GLU A 30 -2.63 3.98 -9.69
C GLU A 30 -3.72 3.89 -8.60
N ALA A 31 -4.27 2.70 -8.36
CA ALA A 31 -5.28 2.49 -7.32
C ALA A 31 -4.70 2.66 -5.91
N TYR A 32 -3.50 2.13 -5.65
CA TYR A 32 -2.84 2.23 -4.35
C TYR A 32 -2.27 3.61 -4.07
N GLU A 33 -1.82 4.34 -5.09
CA GLU A 33 -1.43 5.76 -4.96
C GLU A 33 -2.62 6.61 -4.49
N ARG A 34 -3.79 6.43 -5.11
CA ARG A 34 -5.04 7.09 -4.69
C ARG A 34 -5.45 6.71 -3.27
N ALA A 35 -5.30 5.44 -2.90
CA ALA A 35 -5.57 4.99 -1.54
C ALA A 35 -4.63 5.68 -0.53
N ALA A 36 -3.35 5.82 -0.86
CA ALA A 36 -2.40 6.53 -0.01
C ALA A 36 -2.74 8.01 0.16
N GLU A 37 -3.12 8.69 -0.91
CA GLU A 37 -3.60 10.08 -0.84
C GLU A 37 -4.86 10.23 0.01
N ARG A 38 -5.82 9.30 -0.16
CA ARG A 38 -7.06 9.27 0.63
C ARG A 38 -6.76 9.07 2.11
N VAL A 39 -5.96 8.08 2.48
CA VAL A 39 -5.59 7.81 3.88
C VAL A 39 -4.91 9.03 4.51
N ARG A 40 -3.95 9.65 3.82
CA ARG A 40 -3.29 10.88 4.32
C ARG A 40 -4.30 12.00 4.57
N ARG A 41 -5.23 12.22 3.63
CA ARG A 41 -6.29 13.23 3.75
C ARG A 41 -7.24 12.94 4.90
N GLU A 42 -7.65 11.70 5.09
CA GLU A 42 -8.59 11.29 6.14
C GLU A 42 -7.95 11.32 7.54
N VAL A 43 -6.69 10.91 7.65
CA VAL A 43 -5.89 11.09 8.87
C VAL A 43 -5.76 12.59 9.21
N ALA A 44 -5.40 13.43 8.24
CA ALA A 44 -5.31 14.88 8.45
C ALA A 44 -6.66 15.53 8.80
N ALA A 45 -7.77 14.99 8.29
CA ALA A 45 -9.12 15.41 8.64
C ALA A 45 -9.56 14.93 10.04
N GLY A 46 -8.87 13.93 10.59
CA GLY A 46 -9.16 13.35 11.89
C GLY A 46 -10.23 12.27 11.87
N GLU A 47 -10.37 11.52 10.76
CA GLU A 47 -11.39 10.47 10.62
C GLU A 47 -11.16 9.28 11.56
N VAL A 48 -9.91 9.02 11.96
CA VAL A 48 -9.59 7.99 12.95
C VAL A 48 -10.16 8.33 14.33
N LEU A 49 -10.25 9.62 14.67
CA LEU A 49 -10.92 10.09 15.88
C LEU A 49 -12.44 10.25 15.68
N SER A 50 -13.08 9.12 15.39
CA SER A 50 -14.53 9.01 15.25
C SER A 50 -15.06 7.86 16.12
N GLY A 51 -16.39 7.72 16.23
CA GLY A 51 -17.03 6.65 17.01
C GLY A 51 -16.46 6.51 18.43
N ASP A 52 -15.98 5.31 18.74
CA ASP A 52 -15.42 4.92 20.04
C ASP A 52 -14.18 5.74 20.42
N ALA A 53 -13.26 5.99 19.48
CA ALA A 53 -12.06 6.79 19.76
C ALA A 53 -12.43 8.22 20.19
N ARG A 54 -13.49 8.77 19.60
CA ARG A 54 -14.01 10.08 20.01
C ARG A 54 -14.72 10.03 21.36
N ALA A 55 -15.36 8.92 21.72
CA ALA A 55 -15.94 8.74 23.06
C ALA A 55 -14.83 8.70 24.11
N HIS A 56 -13.84 7.81 23.94
CA HIS A 56 -12.70 7.70 24.83
C HIS A 56 -11.91 9.02 24.95
N TRP A 57 -11.77 9.80 23.87
CA TRP A 57 -11.11 11.11 23.94
C TRP A 57 -11.86 12.13 24.81
N ARG A 58 -13.20 12.12 24.80
CA ARG A 58 -13.97 12.99 25.70
C ARG A 58 -13.84 12.55 27.15
N ASP A 59 -13.86 11.24 27.39
CA ASP A 59 -13.77 10.66 28.72
C ASP A 59 -12.35 10.77 29.30
N HIS A 60 -11.33 10.80 28.44
CA HIS A 60 -9.93 10.98 28.82
C HIS A 60 -9.70 12.27 29.63
N GLY A 61 -10.30 13.39 29.21
CA GLY A 61 -10.27 14.65 29.97
C GLY A 61 -11.00 14.60 31.33
N LEU A 62 -11.76 13.53 31.61
CA LEU A 62 -12.47 13.27 32.86
C LEU A 62 -11.80 12.17 33.71
N GLY A 63 -10.57 11.76 33.35
CA GLY A 63 -9.84 10.68 34.02
C GLY A 63 -10.02 9.30 33.37
N GLY A 64 -10.50 9.25 32.13
CA GLY A 64 -10.54 8.03 31.32
C GLY A 64 -9.14 7.45 31.06
N ARG A 65 -9.09 6.14 30.81
CA ARG A 65 -7.79 5.45 30.74
C ARG A 65 -7.07 5.69 29.41
N PRO A 66 -5.77 6.03 29.42
CA PRO A 66 -5.00 6.27 28.20
C PRO A 66 -4.89 5.05 27.26
N ASP A 67 -4.86 3.84 27.81
CA ASP A 67 -4.76 2.59 27.06
C ASP A 67 -6.00 2.31 26.23
N GLU A 68 -7.20 2.55 26.77
CA GLU A 68 -8.47 2.40 26.05
C GLU A 68 -8.57 3.36 24.86
N LEU A 69 -8.10 4.60 25.03
CA LEU A 69 -8.02 5.57 23.93
C LEU A 69 -7.04 5.11 22.84
N LEU A 70 -5.85 4.64 23.23
CA LEU A 70 -4.86 4.10 22.29
C LEU A 70 -5.38 2.87 21.54
N ASP A 71 -6.10 1.98 22.21
CA ASP A 71 -6.76 0.82 21.60
C ASP A 71 -7.81 1.27 20.57
N ALA A 72 -8.67 2.22 20.93
CA ALA A 72 -9.70 2.74 20.04
C ALA A 72 -9.09 3.44 18.80
N LEU A 73 -8.02 4.23 18.97
CA LEU A 73 -7.29 4.86 17.86
C LEU A 73 -6.60 3.82 16.96
N THR A 74 -5.99 2.79 17.55
CA THR A 74 -5.36 1.67 16.83
C THR A 74 -6.40 0.92 15.99
N HIS A 75 -7.57 0.67 16.57
CA HIS A 75 -8.69 0.05 15.87
C HIS A 75 -9.19 0.93 14.72
N GLY A 76 -9.46 2.21 14.98
CA GLY A 76 -9.90 3.17 13.97
C GLY A 76 -8.93 3.31 12.80
N LEU A 77 -7.62 3.36 13.07
CA LEU A 77 -6.60 3.43 12.03
C LEU A 77 -6.53 2.13 11.21
N THR A 78 -6.66 0.97 11.87
CA THR A 78 -6.69 -0.33 11.18
C THR A 78 -7.91 -0.40 10.24
N SER A 79 -9.08 0.03 10.70
CA SER A 79 -10.30 0.07 9.90
C SER A 79 -10.18 1.03 8.71
N LEU A 80 -9.60 2.22 8.92
CA LEU A 80 -9.34 3.19 7.86
C LEU A 80 -8.47 2.59 6.73
N LEU A 81 -7.37 1.95 7.11
CA LEU A 81 -6.45 1.30 6.17
C LEU A 81 -7.12 0.12 5.46
N ALA A 82 -7.89 -0.70 6.17
CA ALA A 82 -8.60 -1.83 5.59
C ALA A 82 -9.60 -1.36 4.52
N CYS A 83 -10.41 -0.34 4.83
CA CYS A 83 -11.34 0.25 3.87
C CYS A 83 -10.60 0.83 2.66
N ALA A 84 -9.47 1.52 2.86
CA ALA A 84 -8.70 2.08 1.75
C ALA A 84 -8.11 1.00 0.82
N VAL A 85 -7.65 -0.13 1.39
CA VAL A 85 -7.15 -1.28 0.63
C VAL A 85 -8.28 -1.97 -0.13
N GLU A 86 -9.44 -2.17 0.49
CA GLU A 86 -10.62 -2.74 -0.16
C GLU A 86 -11.05 -1.87 -1.36
N GLU A 87 -11.10 -0.55 -1.18
CA GLU A 87 -11.44 0.41 -2.24
C GLU A 87 -10.40 0.42 -3.39
N ALA A 88 -9.13 0.15 -3.09
CA ALA A 88 -8.07 0.03 -4.10
C ALA A 88 -8.21 -1.29 -4.87
N ASP A 89 -8.47 -2.38 -4.16
CA ASP A 89 -8.68 -3.72 -4.72
C ASP A 89 -9.91 -3.74 -5.64
N GLU A 90 -11.01 -3.13 -5.23
CA GLU A 90 -12.22 -3.00 -6.04
C GLU A 90 -11.95 -2.25 -7.34
N ARG A 91 -11.21 -1.13 -7.28
CA ARG A 91 -10.82 -0.37 -8.48
C ARG A 91 -9.90 -1.15 -9.41
N ALA A 92 -8.93 -1.87 -8.86
CA ALA A 92 -8.04 -2.73 -9.63
C ALA A 92 -8.86 -3.84 -10.31
N ALA A 93 -9.75 -4.51 -9.57
CA ALA A 93 -10.63 -5.54 -10.11
C ALA A 93 -11.59 -5.01 -11.18
N ASP A 94 -12.14 -3.80 -11.01
CA ASP A 94 -12.96 -3.13 -12.02
C ASP A 94 -12.17 -2.80 -13.29
N ALA A 95 -10.91 -2.39 -13.15
CA ALA A 95 -10.03 -2.16 -14.28
C ALA A 95 -9.70 -3.47 -15.00
N TRP A 96 -9.47 -4.55 -14.25
CA TRP A 96 -9.23 -5.88 -14.79
C TRP A 96 -10.44 -6.40 -15.57
N ARG A 97 -11.66 -6.29 -15.02
CA ARG A 97 -12.90 -6.70 -15.71
C ARG A 97 -13.13 -6.00 -17.06
N ARG A 98 -12.57 -4.80 -17.23
CA ARG A 98 -12.67 -4.01 -18.46
C ARG A 98 -11.57 -4.29 -19.48
N ASP A 99 -10.53 -5.05 -19.13
CA ASP A 99 -9.47 -5.41 -20.07
C ASP A 99 -9.92 -6.63 -20.91
N PRO A 100 -9.96 -6.52 -22.26
CA PRO A 100 -10.37 -7.63 -23.12
C PRO A 100 -9.46 -8.86 -23.01
N ALA A 101 -8.21 -8.71 -22.56
CA ALA A 101 -7.29 -9.82 -22.31
C ALA A 101 -7.56 -10.54 -20.97
N ALA A 102 -8.35 -9.96 -20.07
CA ALA A 102 -8.65 -10.53 -18.75
C ALA A 102 -9.76 -11.60 -18.80
N ALA A 103 -10.50 -11.74 -19.91
CA ALA A 103 -11.55 -12.74 -20.06
C ALA A 103 -11.04 -14.19 -19.88
N GLU A 104 -9.75 -14.43 -20.14
CA GLU A 104 -9.11 -15.74 -20.00
C GLU A 104 -8.30 -15.91 -18.70
N VAL A 105 -7.99 -14.82 -17.99
CA VAL A 105 -7.14 -14.81 -16.77
C VAL A 105 -8.01 -14.53 -15.53
N SER A 106 -9.04 -15.35 -15.33
CA SER A 106 -9.85 -15.29 -14.13
C SER A 106 -9.35 -16.38 -13.18
N LEU A 107 -8.62 -16.03 -12.09
CA LEU A 107 -8.54 -16.81 -10.83
C LEU A 107 -7.53 -16.32 -9.75
N THR A 108 -6.74 -15.26 -9.94
CA THR A 108 -5.70 -14.88 -8.94
C THR A 108 -6.10 -13.81 -7.90
N SER A 109 -7.27 -13.19 -8.01
CA SER A 109 -7.70 -12.10 -7.12
C SER A 109 -8.02 -12.53 -5.67
N ALA A 110 -8.36 -13.79 -5.42
CA ALA A 110 -8.85 -14.24 -4.12
C ALA A 110 -7.74 -14.44 -3.06
N ALA A 111 -6.50 -14.70 -3.48
CA ALA A 111 -5.40 -15.03 -2.55
C ALA A 111 -4.85 -13.81 -1.80
N GLY A 112 -4.92 -12.61 -2.39
CA GLY A 112 -4.40 -11.38 -1.77
C GLY A 112 -5.31 -10.79 -0.68
N ALA A 113 -6.63 -10.94 -0.83
CA ALA A 113 -7.63 -10.33 0.05
C ALA A 113 -7.71 -10.99 1.44
N ALA A 114 -7.38 -12.28 1.53
CA ALA A 114 -7.42 -13.01 2.80
C ALA A 114 -6.41 -12.43 3.81
N GLY A 115 -6.90 -12.08 5.00
CA GLY A 115 -6.07 -11.65 6.13
C GLY A 115 -5.49 -10.24 6.05
N VAL A 116 -5.94 -9.38 5.12
CA VAL A 116 -5.53 -7.96 5.01
C VAL A 116 -5.68 -7.25 6.36
N GLY A 117 -6.88 -7.30 6.97
CA GLY A 117 -7.14 -6.66 8.27
C GLY A 117 -6.21 -7.15 9.38
N GLY A 118 -5.88 -8.45 9.38
CA GLY A 118 -4.92 -9.02 10.35
C GLY A 118 -3.50 -8.48 10.17
N ARG A 119 -3.01 -8.40 8.93
CA ARG A 119 -1.68 -7.85 8.61
C ARG A 119 -1.59 -6.35 8.92
N LEU A 120 -2.60 -5.58 8.53
CA LEU A 120 -2.70 -4.16 8.84
C LEU A 120 -2.73 -3.94 10.36
N GLY A 121 -3.54 -4.71 11.09
CA GLY A 121 -3.58 -4.63 12.55
C GLY A 121 -2.24 -4.93 13.22
N VAL A 122 -1.44 -5.87 12.70
CA VAL A 122 -0.08 -6.12 13.19
C VAL A 122 0.83 -4.91 12.96
N LEU A 123 0.77 -4.29 11.77
CA LEU A 123 1.56 -3.09 11.47
C LEU A 123 1.14 -1.90 12.34
N VAL A 124 -0.16 -1.68 12.55
CA VAL A 124 -0.68 -0.58 13.37
C VAL A 124 -0.32 -0.78 14.85
N ARG A 125 -0.41 -2.01 15.37
CA ARG A 125 0.07 -2.30 16.74
C ARG A 125 1.57 -2.08 16.88
N ARG A 126 2.36 -2.41 15.86
CA ARG A 126 3.80 -2.13 15.84
C ARG A 126 4.08 -0.62 15.82
N TRP A 127 3.32 0.14 15.03
CA TRP A 127 3.36 1.61 15.05
C TRP A 127 3.06 2.16 16.45
N ARG A 128 1.96 1.71 17.07
CA ARG A 128 1.59 2.10 18.44
C ARG A 128 2.75 1.83 19.40
N ARG A 129 3.36 0.64 19.34
CA ARG A 129 4.48 0.29 20.22
C ARG A 129 5.66 1.23 20.04
N CYS A 130 6.03 1.55 18.80
CA CYS A 130 7.10 2.52 18.52
C CYS A 130 6.72 3.95 18.98
N LEU A 131 5.44 4.29 18.95
CA LEU A 131 4.95 5.58 19.43
C LEU A 131 5.03 5.68 20.97
N GLU A 132 4.67 4.61 21.68
CA GLU A 132 4.83 4.51 23.14
C GLU A 132 6.29 4.61 23.53
N GLU A 133 7.20 3.89 22.85
CA GLU A 133 8.64 3.97 23.08
C GLU A 133 9.17 5.38 22.85
N LEU A 134 8.73 6.04 21.78
CA LEU A 134 9.08 7.43 21.47
C LEU A 134 8.63 8.40 22.57
N ALA A 135 7.40 8.25 23.08
CA ALA A 135 6.89 9.05 24.18
C ALA A 135 7.64 8.77 25.50
N GLU A 136 7.97 7.51 25.76
CA GLU A 136 8.73 7.12 26.95
C GLU A 136 10.17 7.70 26.92
N GLU A 137 10.84 7.68 25.76
CA GLU A 137 12.14 8.34 25.57
C GLU A 137 12.09 9.83 25.89
N GLU A 138 11.15 10.55 25.28
CA GLU A 138 11.04 12.01 25.41
C GLU A 138 10.61 12.41 26.83
N THR A 139 9.73 11.64 27.49
CA THR A 139 9.37 11.88 28.90
C THR A 139 10.53 11.60 29.85
N ARG A 140 11.42 10.64 29.56
CA ARG A 140 12.64 10.39 30.33
C ARG A 140 13.66 11.52 30.16
N GLU A 141 13.87 12.00 28.93
CA GLU A 141 14.76 13.13 28.64
C GLU A 141 14.28 14.43 29.31
N ALA A 142 12.99 14.74 29.22
CA ALA A 142 12.40 15.94 29.82
C ALA A 142 12.61 15.97 31.35
N ARG A 143 12.47 14.82 32.01
CA ARG A 143 12.75 14.68 33.46
C ARG A 143 14.23 14.87 33.79
N ALA A 144 15.13 14.31 33.00
CA ALA A 144 16.57 14.42 33.25
C ALA A 144 17.10 15.86 33.11
N GLY A 145 16.48 16.67 32.26
CA GLY A 145 16.84 18.09 32.06
C GLY A 145 16.26 19.05 33.11
N GLN A 146 15.21 18.68 33.83
CA GLN A 146 14.60 19.50 34.88
C GLN A 146 15.16 19.14 36.25
N ALA A 147 16.22 19.85 36.66
CA ALA A 147 16.76 19.73 38.01
C ALA A 147 15.70 20.11 39.08
N GLY A 148 15.21 19.11 39.80
CA GLY A 148 14.91 19.21 41.22
C GLY A 148 13.48 19.49 41.70
N GLU A 149 12.65 20.32 41.05
CA GLU A 149 11.54 20.93 41.83
C GLU A 149 10.10 20.72 41.35
N ARG A 150 9.81 20.12 40.19
CA ARG A 150 8.40 19.85 39.78
C ARG A 150 8.20 18.57 38.95
N ALA A 151 9.01 17.53 39.14
CA ALA A 151 8.78 16.27 38.44
C ALA A 151 7.60 15.51 39.07
N GLY A 152 6.36 15.95 38.79
CA GLY A 152 5.20 15.07 38.88
C GLY A 152 5.39 13.87 37.95
N SER A 153 4.83 12.70 38.29
CA SER A 153 4.97 11.50 37.48
C SER A 153 4.22 11.69 36.15
N VAL A 154 4.91 12.23 35.15
CA VAL A 154 4.36 12.30 33.79
C VAL A 154 4.26 10.89 33.24
N GLU A 155 3.09 10.27 33.36
CA GLU A 155 2.91 8.89 32.90
C GLU A 155 3.22 8.80 31.39
N PRO A 156 4.14 7.92 30.96
CA PRO A 156 4.51 7.82 29.55
C PRO A 156 3.33 7.39 28.67
N GLU A 157 2.40 6.62 29.25
CA GLU A 157 1.14 6.20 28.60
C GLU A 157 0.25 7.39 28.26
N GLU A 158 0.17 8.39 29.14
CA GLU A 158 -0.58 9.62 28.93
C GLU A 158 0.00 10.43 27.76
N SER A 159 1.33 10.56 27.74
CA SER A 159 2.04 11.25 26.65
C SER A 159 1.85 10.54 25.30
N ALA A 160 1.86 9.21 25.29
CA ALA A 160 1.62 8.41 24.10
C ALA A 160 0.18 8.58 23.58
N ALA A 161 -0.82 8.57 24.46
CA ALA A 161 -2.22 8.76 24.11
C ALA A 161 -2.48 10.17 23.53
N LEU A 162 -1.96 11.21 24.17
CA LEU A 162 -2.05 12.59 23.68
C LEU A 162 -1.35 12.76 22.32
N LEU A 163 -0.17 12.17 22.14
CA LEU A 163 0.54 12.18 20.87
C LEU A 163 -0.25 11.46 19.77
N ALA A 164 -0.74 10.25 20.01
CA ALA A 164 -1.54 9.51 19.05
C ALA A 164 -2.79 10.31 18.64
N THR A 165 -3.45 10.94 19.61
CA THR A 165 -4.63 11.77 19.38
C THR A 165 -4.29 13.03 18.58
N ALA A 166 -3.16 13.68 18.86
CA ALA A 166 -2.70 14.85 18.12
C ALA A 166 -2.39 14.51 16.64
N LEU A 167 -1.83 13.32 16.39
CA LEU A 167 -1.48 12.86 15.03
C LEU A 167 -2.71 12.40 14.23
N LEU A 168 -3.66 11.73 14.88
CA LEU A 168 -4.78 11.05 14.22
C LEU A 168 -6.10 11.81 14.30
N GLY A 169 -6.19 12.83 15.16
CA GLY A 169 -7.42 13.57 15.42
C GLY A 169 -7.60 14.82 14.56
N GLY A 170 -6.59 15.20 13.75
CA GLY A 170 -6.67 16.35 12.86
C GLY A 170 -7.17 17.61 13.58
N ARG A 171 -8.15 18.30 13.00
CA ARG A 171 -8.77 19.48 13.65
C ARG A 171 -9.63 19.13 14.87
N ARG A 172 -10.11 17.89 15.00
CA ARG A 172 -11.00 17.44 16.08
C ARG A 172 -10.27 17.25 17.42
N ALA A 173 -8.95 17.17 17.39
CA ALA A 173 -8.09 17.02 18.57
C ALA A 173 -7.06 18.15 18.74
N ARG A 174 -7.41 19.39 18.38
CA ARG A 174 -6.48 20.53 18.54
C ARG A 174 -5.92 20.64 19.96
N THR A 175 -6.75 20.37 20.96
CA THR A 175 -6.36 20.42 22.37
C THR A 175 -5.40 19.31 22.78
N ALA A 176 -5.26 18.21 22.01
CA ALA A 176 -4.33 17.13 22.37
C ALA A 176 -2.87 17.60 22.30
N GLY A 177 -2.52 18.42 21.30
CA GLY A 177 -1.18 19.01 21.20
C GLY A 177 -0.90 20.07 22.29
N GLU A 178 -1.93 20.83 22.67
CA GLU A 178 -1.85 21.80 23.77
C GLU A 178 -1.66 21.08 25.11
N ASN A 179 -2.46 20.04 25.39
CA ASN A 179 -2.31 19.20 26.57
C ASN A 179 -0.92 18.53 26.64
N LEU A 180 -0.39 18.09 25.50
CA LEU A 180 0.96 17.52 25.43
C LEU A 180 2.03 18.58 25.72
N ALA A 181 1.82 19.82 25.27
CA ALA A 181 2.69 20.96 25.56
C ALA A 181 2.63 21.38 27.04
N ASP A 182 1.47 21.32 27.66
CA ASP A 182 1.31 21.56 29.11
C ASP A 182 2.00 20.47 29.93
N LEU A 183 1.98 19.22 29.44
CA LEU A 183 2.58 18.06 30.11
C LEU A 183 4.12 18.00 29.99
N LEU A 184 4.66 18.26 28.80
CA LEU A 184 6.09 18.05 28.48
C LEU A 184 6.87 19.35 28.21
N GLY A 185 6.18 20.48 28.15
CA GLY A 185 6.70 21.73 27.60
C GLY A 185 6.50 21.80 26.08
N ALA A 186 6.19 23.00 25.59
CA ALA A 186 5.87 23.25 24.18
C ALA A 186 6.94 22.78 23.20
N GLN A 187 8.22 22.99 23.50
CA GLN A 187 9.31 22.60 22.61
C GLN A 187 9.44 21.07 22.48
N THR A 188 9.31 20.36 23.60
CA THR A 188 9.33 18.89 23.65
C THR A 188 8.13 18.31 22.90
N ALA A 189 6.93 18.85 23.15
CA ALA A 189 5.71 18.44 22.47
C ALA A 189 5.79 18.62 20.94
N LEU A 190 6.31 19.76 20.47
CA LEU A 190 6.51 19.99 19.04
C LEU A 190 7.48 18.99 18.41
N ARG A 191 8.64 18.73 19.05
CA ARG A 191 9.61 17.74 18.58
C ARG A 191 9.03 16.34 18.55
N LEU A 192 8.27 15.97 19.58
CA LEU A 192 7.62 14.69 19.72
C LEU A 192 6.53 14.49 18.63
N CYS A 193 5.70 15.51 18.39
CA CYS A 193 4.72 15.52 17.30
C CYS A 193 5.38 15.38 15.91
N ASP A 194 6.49 16.06 15.68
CA ASP A 194 7.24 15.97 14.42
C ASP A 194 7.86 14.58 14.19
N ARG A 195 8.51 14.01 15.21
CA ARG A 195 9.02 12.62 15.18
C ARG A 195 7.89 11.62 14.99
N GLY A 196 6.79 11.78 15.73
CA GLY A 196 5.61 10.92 15.66
C GLY A 196 4.90 11.00 14.30
N GLY A 197 4.85 12.19 13.70
CA GLY A 197 4.29 12.40 12.36
C GLY A 197 5.09 11.69 11.28
N ARG A 198 6.43 11.77 11.31
CA ARG A 198 7.29 10.98 10.43
C ARG A 198 7.12 9.48 10.63
N LEU A 199 7.05 9.04 11.89
CA LEU A 199 6.83 7.63 12.22
C LEU A 199 5.50 7.14 11.62
N LEU A 200 4.41 7.89 11.81
CA LEU A 200 3.11 7.58 11.24
C LEU A 200 3.18 7.49 9.71
N ALA A 201 3.76 8.49 9.04
CA ALA A 201 3.90 8.49 7.59
C ALA A 201 4.60 7.23 7.06
N THR A 202 5.72 6.84 7.66
CA THR A 202 6.46 5.62 7.30
C THR A 202 5.61 4.35 7.45
N TYR A 203 4.80 4.26 8.51
CA TYR A 203 3.94 3.09 8.72
C TYR A 203 2.72 3.06 7.78
N LEU A 204 2.16 4.22 7.42
CA LEU A 204 1.09 4.31 6.43
C LEU A 204 1.59 3.88 5.03
N GLU A 205 2.76 4.39 4.62
CA GLU A 205 3.41 4.01 3.37
C GLU A 205 3.70 2.51 3.36
N ARG A 206 4.36 1.99 4.40
CA ARG A 206 4.67 0.55 4.52
C ARG A 206 3.43 -0.33 4.46
N ALA A 207 2.31 0.10 5.05
CA ALA A 207 1.07 -0.67 5.04
C ALA A 207 0.49 -0.79 3.62
N LEU A 208 0.41 0.33 2.90
CA LEU A 208 -0.16 0.37 1.56
C LEU A 208 0.79 -0.22 0.51
N ASP A 209 2.08 0.07 0.58
CA ASP A 209 3.10 -0.51 -0.29
C ASP A 209 3.17 -2.03 -0.12
N GLY A 210 3.12 -2.52 1.12
CA GLY A 210 3.13 -3.94 1.38
C GLY A 210 1.90 -4.66 0.79
N GLU A 211 0.72 -4.05 0.81
CA GLU A 211 -0.45 -4.62 0.13
C GLU A 211 -0.38 -4.48 -1.39
N ARG A 212 0.12 -3.34 -1.91
CA ARG A 212 0.39 -3.14 -3.35
C ARG A 212 1.31 -4.23 -3.90
N GLU A 213 2.47 -4.44 -3.28
CA GLU A 213 3.44 -5.47 -3.66
C GLU A 213 2.82 -6.87 -3.67
N ARG A 214 1.93 -7.17 -2.71
CA ARG A 214 1.19 -8.44 -2.71
C ARG A 214 0.27 -8.61 -3.91
N ARG A 215 -0.29 -7.53 -4.47
CA ARG A 215 -1.12 -7.56 -5.69
C ARG A 215 -0.30 -7.59 -6.96
N LEU A 216 0.89 -6.98 -6.94
CA LEU A 216 1.82 -6.98 -8.08
C LEU A 216 2.55 -8.32 -8.24
N ALA A 217 2.89 -9.01 -7.15
CA ALA A 217 3.69 -10.24 -7.19
C ALA A 217 3.14 -11.35 -8.13
N PRO A 218 1.82 -11.59 -8.24
CA PRO A 218 1.29 -12.51 -9.24
C PRO A 218 1.45 -12.03 -10.70
N LEU A 219 1.41 -10.72 -10.95
CA LEU A 219 1.58 -10.15 -12.30
C LEU A 219 3.04 -10.21 -12.76
N ASP A 220 3.98 -10.06 -11.83
CA ASP A 220 5.42 -10.22 -12.11
C ASP A 220 5.72 -11.64 -12.62
N GLN A 221 5.02 -12.66 -12.11
CA GLN A 221 5.16 -14.05 -12.57
C GLN A 221 4.63 -14.28 -13.99
N LEU A 222 3.69 -13.45 -14.45
CA LEU A 222 3.13 -13.50 -15.81
C LEU A 222 3.96 -12.72 -16.83
N THR A 223 4.95 -11.96 -16.35
CA THR A 223 5.80 -11.12 -17.18
C THR A 223 6.93 -11.97 -17.77
N VAL A 224 6.89 -12.21 -19.07
CA VAL A 224 8.00 -12.86 -19.79
C VAL A 224 9.21 -11.92 -19.74
N PRO A 225 10.41 -12.36 -19.32
CA PRO A 225 11.61 -11.53 -19.30
C PRO A 225 11.89 -10.90 -20.68
N PRO A 226 12.38 -9.65 -20.75
CA PRO A 226 12.63 -8.95 -22.01
C PRO A 226 13.53 -9.74 -22.97
N ASP A 227 14.52 -10.45 -22.43
CA ASP A 227 15.45 -11.26 -23.21
C ASP A 227 14.73 -12.43 -23.90
N GLN A 228 13.84 -13.12 -23.18
CA GLN A 228 13.02 -14.21 -23.73
C GLN A 228 11.99 -13.69 -24.75
N GLN A 229 11.46 -12.47 -24.57
CA GLN A 229 10.60 -11.84 -25.59
C GLN A 229 11.39 -11.52 -26.86
N SER A 230 12.61 -11.00 -26.72
CA SER A 230 13.47 -10.68 -27.87
C SER A 230 13.84 -11.94 -28.65
N GLU A 231 14.13 -13.05 -27.96
CA GLU A 231 14.38 -14.36 -28.56
C GLU A 231 13.15 -14.91 -29.27
N LEU A 232 11.96 -14.78 -28.66
CA LEU A 232 10.69 -15.19 -29.29
C LEU A 232 10.39 -14.37 -30.55
N ILE A 233 10.57 -13.05 -30.51
CA ILE A 233 10.37 -12.15 -31.66
C ILE A 233 11.40 -12.44 -32.76
N ALA A 234 12.66 -12.70 -32.40
CA ALA A 234 13.72 -13.06 -33.35
C ALA A 234 13.42 -14.41 -34.01
N ALA A 235 13.02 -15.41 -33.23
CA ALA A 235 12.62 -16.73 -33.74
C ALA A 235 11.43 -16.62 -34.69
N LEU A 236 10.43 -15.79 -34.36
CA LEU A 236 9.28 -15.49 -35.21
C LEU A 236 9.69 -14.84 -36.54
N SER A 237 10.58 -13.85 -36.46
CA SER A 237 11.06 -13.10 -37.63
C SER A 237 11.86 -13.98 -38.60
N VAL A 238 12.68 -14.91 -38.07
CA VAL A 238 13.40 -15.90 -38.88
C VAL A 238 12.39 -16.82 -39.57
N MET A 239 11.41 -17.32 -38.84
CA MET A 239 10.43 -18.26 -39.37
C MET A 239 9.52 -17.63 -40.44
N GLN A 240 9.14 -16.36 -40.29
CA GLN A 240 8.40 -15.60 -41.31
C GLN A 240 9.22 -15.41 -42.59
N ARG A 241 10.52 -15.08 -42.46
CA ARG A 241 11.43 -14.93 -43.61
C ARG A 241 11.64 -16.23 -44.37
N GLU A 242 11.70 -17.38 -43.69
CA GLU A 242 11.77 -18.69 -44.35
C GLU A 242 10.49 -18.99 -45.14
N LYS A 243 9.31 -18.66 -44.58
CA LYS A 243 8.04 -18.81 -45.29
C LYS A 243 7.96 -17.96 -46.56
N GLU A 244 8.37 -16.69 -46.48
CA GLU A 244 8.40 -15.80 -47.64
C GLU A 244 9.36 -16.29 -48.75
N ARG A 245 10.42 -17.03 -48.38
CA ARG A 245 11.35 -17.65 -49.34
C ARG A 245 10.74 -18.89 -49.99
N GLU A 246 10.13 -19.77 -49.20
CA GLU A 246 9.42 -20.96 -49.71
C GLU A 246 8.31 -20.56 -50.70
N GLU A 247 7.49 -19.55 -50.37
CA GLU A 247 6.43 -19.03 -51.25
C GLU A 247 6.98 -18.48 -52.58
N LYS A 248 8.13 -17.77 -52.54
CA LYS A 248 8.80 -17.25 -53.75
C LYS A 248 9.43 -18.34 -54.62
N GLU A 249 9.92 -19.41 -54.02
CA GLU A 249 10.48 -20.56 -54.75
C GLU A 249 9.37 -21.38 -55.44
N GLU A 250 8.22 -21.56 -54.80
CA GLU A 250 7.05 -22.21 -55.40
C GLU A 250 6.47 -21.41 -56.58
N GLU A 251 6.42 -20.07 -56.48
CA GLU A 251 6.00 -19.20 -57.59
C GLU A 251 6.94 -19.29 -58.80
N LYS A 252 8.26 -19.31 -58.57
CA LYS A 252 9.25 -19.50 -59.64
C LYS A 252 9.14 -20.88 -60.30
N GLY A 253 8.91 -21.93 -59.50
CA GLY A 253 8.72 -23.29 -60.01
C GLY A 253 7.47 -23.44 -60.87
N ARG A 254 6.36 -22.79 -60.50
CA ARG A 254 5.12 -22.76 -61.30
C ARG A 254 5.23 -21.93 -62.59
N GLY A 255 6.07 -20.89 -62.59
CA GLY A 255 6.36 -20.10 -63.79
C GLY A 255 7.15 -20.86 -64.86
N MET A 256 8.06 -21.75 -64.47
CA MET A 256 8.88 -22.55 -65.39
C MET A 256 8.18 -23.80 -65.95
N GLY A 257 7.07 -24.26 -65.36
CA GLY A 257 6.29 -25.40 -65.86
C GLY A 257 5.23 -25.08 -66.93
N ARG A 258 5.15 -23.83 -67.40
CA ARG A 258 4.18 -23.37 -68.41
C ARG A 258 4.81 -22.90 -69.73
N GLY A 259 6.12 -23.13 -69.92
CA GLY A 259 6.86 -22.81 -71.15
C GLY A 259 6.93 -23.99 -72.10
#